data_AF-A0A0R3Q876-F1
#
_entry.id   AF-A0A0R3Q876-F1
#
_cell.length_a   1.000
_cell.length_b   1.000
_cell.length_c   1.000
_cell.angle_alpha   90.00
_cell.angle_beta   90.00
_cell.angle_gamma   90.00
#
_symmetry.space_group_name_H-M   'P 1'
#
loop_
_entity.id
_entity.type
_entity.pdbx_description
1 polymer ?
#
loop_
_entity_poly.entity_id
_entity_poly.type
_entity_poly.pdbx_seq_one_letter_code
_entity_poly.pdbx_strand_id
1 'polypeptide(L)'
;MSISTIRRQVKNVAYNFSDAQVKVREATSNDPWGPSTALMSEIADLTHNPMSFTEIMSMLWKRLNDHGKNWRHVYKSLVLLDYLIKCGSEKVAQQCRENIYSIETLKDFQYIEDNRDQGMNVREKAKQMVSLLYDEERLKNERTKFMMTRKKFMCGSGISSDGSIRHMRKSDIGAAFESELEDARPASAGEEEMQLQIALVLSREENEKEEELRKKDDIGLQMALNESRREIERMNSMDAAGQNTVPSSTLSQ
;
A
#
# COMPACT_ATOMS: atom_id res chain seq x y z
N MET A 1 -2.12 8.14 10.60
CA MET A 1 -1.10 8.78 9.73
C MET A 1 0.10 9.19 10.57
N SER A 2 1.34 8.91 10.12
CA SER A 2 2.56 9.27 10.85
C SER A 2 2.95 10.75 10.69
N ILE A 3 3.62 11.33 11.69
CA ILE A 3 4.21 12.69 11.63
C ILE A 3 5.17 12.83 10.42
N SER A 4 5.89 11.76 10.06
CA SER A 4 6.76 11.73 8.87
C SER A 4 5.97 11.92 7.58
N THR A 5 4.79 11.30 7.48
CA THR A 5 3.86 11.42 6.34
C THR A 5 3.32 12.85 6.22
N ILE A 6 2.89 13.45 7.33
CA ILE A 6 2.35 14.82 7.34
C ILE A 6 3.44 15.82 6.92
N ARG A 7 4.65 15.71 7.50
CA ARG A 7 5.78 16.57 7.11
C ARG A 7 6.12 16.43 5.62
N ARG A 8 5.99 15.22 5.06
CA ARG A 8 6.20 14.97 3.63
C ARG A 8 5.11 15.65 2.79
N GLN A 9 3.84 15.53 3.17
CA GLN A 9 2.73 16.19 2.48
C GLN A 9 2.87 17.72 2.49
N VAL A 10 3.24 18.32 3.62
CA VAL A 10 3.50 19.78 3.71
C VAL A 10 4.63 20.19 2.76
N LYS A 11 5.74 19.43 2.72
CA LYS A 11 6.81 19.67 1.75
C LYS A 11 6.33 19.49 0.31
N ASN A 12 5.45 18.54 0.06
CA ASN A 12 4.94 18.30 -1.30
C ASN A 12 4.21 19.54 -1.83
N VAL A 13 3.36 20.15 -1.01
CA VAL A 13 2.63 21.38 -1.33
C VAL A 13 3.58 22.57 -1.44
N ALA A 14 4.47 22.77 -0.47
CA ALA A 14 5.36 23.94 -0.41
C ALA A 14 6.34 24.05 -1.59
N TYR A 15 6.74 22.91 -2.17
CA TYR A 15 7.66 22.86 -3.31
C TYR A 15 6.94 22.61 -4.65
N ASN A 16 5.59 22.63 -4.68
CA ASN A 16 4.78 22.40 -5.87
C ASN A 16 5.18 21.14 -6.65
N PHE A 17 5.41 20.03 -5.95
CA PHE A 17 5.72 18.76 -6.60
C PHE A 17 4.54 18.26 -7.44
N SER A 18 4.82 17.72 -8.62
CA SER A 18 3.80 17.09 -9.47
C SER A 18 3.25 15.81 -8.83
N ASP A 19 2.08 15.34 -9.29
CA ASP A 19 1.49 14.08 -8.82
C ASP A 19 2.48 12.90 -8.96
N ALA A 20 3.17 12.81 -10.10
CA ALA A 20 4.18 11.80 -10.36
C ALA A 20 5.34 11.87 -9.34
N GLN A 21 5.82 13.07 -9.03
CA GLN A 21 6.88 13.27 -8.04
C GLN A 21 6.42 12.92 -6.62
N VAL A 22 5.17 13.26 -6.27
CA VAL A 22 4.58 12.92 -4.97
C VAL A 22 4.52 11.41 -4.78
N LYS A 23 4.00 10.68 -5.77
CA LYS A 23 3.91 9.22 -5.75
C LYS A 23 5.26 8.55 -5.62
N VAL A 24 6.27 8.99 -6.37
CA VAL A 24 7.63 8.44 -6.26
C VAL A 24 8.24 8.76 -4.89
N ARG A 25 8.06 9.96 -4.34
CA ARG A 25 8.55 10.33 -3.00
C ARG A 25 7.89 9.52 -1.90
N GLU A 26 6.65 9.12 -2.09
CA GLU A 26 5.93 8.22 -1.19
C GLU A 26 6.44 6.78 -1.30
N ALA A 27 6.53 6.25 -2.52
CA ALA A 27 7.04 4.91 -2.78
C ALA A 27 8.48 4.71 -2.29
N THR A 28 9.30 5.77 -2.32
CA THR A 28 10.72 5.78 -1.91
C THR A 28 10.93 6.46 -0.55
N SER A 29 9.91 6.52 0.31
CA SER A 29 10.03 7.12 1.64
C SER A 29 10.96 6.34 2.58
N ASN A 30 11.48 6.98 3.63
CA ASN A 30 12.30 6.32 4.66
C ASN A 30 11.49 5.48 5.68
N ASP A 31 10.20 5.27 5.42
CA ASP A 31 9.33 4.47 6.29
C ASP A 31 9.78 2.99 6.26
N PRO A 32 9.63 2.22 7.35
CA PRO A 32 10.20 0.86 7.47
C PRO A 32 9.53 -0.19 6.57
N TRP A 33 8.39 0.13 5.96
CA TRP A 33 7.68 -0.74 5.02
C TRP A 33 7.99 -0.38 3.56
N GLY A 34 7.88 -1.39 2.69
CA GLY A 34 8.03 -1.24 1.24
C GLY A 34 6.87 -0.47 0.59
N PRO A 35 7.04 -0.02 -0.68
CA PRO A 35 5.96 0.57 -1.45
C PRO A 35 4.85 -0.45 -1.73
N SER A 36 3.59 -0.02 -1.73
CA SER A 36 2.47 -0.88 -2.10
C SER A 36 2.48 -1.17 -3.60
N THR A 37 2.06 -2.37 -3.99
CA THR A 37 1.96 -2.77 -5.41
C THR A 37 1.03 -1.86 -6.20
N ALA A 38 -0.07 -1.40 -5.60
CA ALA A 38 -1.00 -0.45 -6.22
C ALA A 38 -0.29 0.88 -6.58
N LEU A 39 0.46 1.47 -5.63
CA LEU A 39 1.21 2.70 -5.87
C LEU A 39 2.29 2.50 -6.94
N MET A 40 3.02 1.37 -6.91
CA MET A 40 4.00 1.05 -7.95
C MET A 40 3.36 0.89 -9.33
N SER A 41 2.15 0.31 -9.39
CA SER A 41 1.39 0.17 -10.64
C SER A 41 0.99 1.52 -11.22
N GLU A 42 0.48 2.44 -10.39
CA GLU A 42 0.14 3.80 -10.83
C GLU A 42 1.38 4.53 -11.37
N ILE A 43 2.52 4.41 -10.69
CA ILE A 43 3.78 5.01 -11.16
C ILE A 43 4.20 4.39 -12.49
N ALA A 44 4.06 3.06 -12.65
CA ALA A 44 4.37 2.37 -13.91
C ALA A 44 3.54 2.89 -15.08
N ASP A 45 2.25 3.15 -14.86
CA ASP A 45 1.38 3.71 -15.89
C ASP A 45 1.81 5.13 -16.25
N LEU A 46 2.15 5.97 -15.26
CA LEU A 46 2.67 7.32 -15.46
C LEU A 46 3.97 7.38 -16.27
N THR A 47 4.81 6.33 -16.25
CA THR A 47 6.05 6.30 -17.05
C THR A 47 5.84 6.35 -18.57
N HIS A 48 4.61 6.12 -19.05
CA HIS A 48 4.29 6.25 -20.48
C HIS A 48 4.14 7.71 -20.91
N ASN A 49 3.92 8.64 -19.98
CA ASN A 49 3.90 10.07 -20.26
C ASN A 49 5.35 10.63 -20.24
N PRO A 50 5.84 11.25 -21.32
CA PRO A 50 7.22 11.76 -21.40
C PRO A 50 7.62 12.77 -20.30
N MET A 51 6.69 13.63 -19.87
CA MET A 51 6.97 14.62 -18.82
C MET A 51 7.11 13.91 -17.46
N SER A 52 6.12 13.10 -17.09
CA SER A 52 6.14 12.32 -15.85
C SER A 52 7.32 11.34 -15.80
N PHE A 53 7.67 10.71 -16.93
CA PHE A 53 8.85 9.85 -17.04
C PHE A 53 10.12 10.56 -16.57
N THR A 54 10.35 11.77 -17.08
CA THR A 54 11.55 12.56 -16.75
C THR A 54 11.60 12.87 -15.24
N GLU A 55 10.47 13.26 -14.68
CA GLU A 55 10.33 13.56 -13.24
C GLU A 55 10.52 12.32 -12.35
N ILE A 56 9.90 11.19 -12.73
CA ILE A 56 9.99 9.91 -12.02
C ILE A 56 11.44 9.42 -12.00
N MET A 57 12.09 9.39 -13.16
CA MET A 57 13.46 8.91 -13.26
C MET A 57 14.45 9.83 -12.54
N SER A 58 14.29 11.15 -12.66
CA SER A 58 15.14 12.12 -11.94
C SER A 58 15.05 11.93 -10.41
N MET A 59 13.85 11.74 -9.88
CA MET A 59 13.64 11.49 -8.46
C MET A 59 14.24 10.14 -8.01
N LEU A 60 14.06 9.09 -8.80
CA LEU A 60 14.62 7.76 -8.53
C LEU A 60 16.15 7.80 -8.47
N TRP A 61 16.81 8.40 -9.47
CA TRP A 61 18.27 8.51 -9.48
C TRP A 61 18.81 9.30 -8.31
N LYS A 62 18.14 10.40 -7.94
CA LYS A 62 18.49 11.19 -6.76
C LYS A 62 18.45 10.34 -5.47
N ARG A 63 17.43 9.49 -5.32
CA ARG A 63 17.24 8.60 -4.15
C ARG A 63 18.15 7.38 -4.18
N LEU A 64 18.49 6.87 -5.36
CA LEU A 64 19.46 5.79 -5.55
C LEU A 64 20.84 6.20 -5.06
N ASN A 65 21.19 7.49 -5.20
CA ASN A 65 22.47 8.04 -4.78
C ASN A 65 22.48 8.53 -3.31
N ASP A 66 21.50 8.13 -2.49
CA ASP A 66 21.55 8.35 -1.04
C ASP A 66 22.53 7.37 -0.37
N HIS A 67 23.00 7.69 0.84
CA HIS A 67 23.98 6.87 1.57
C HIS A 67 23.66 6.75 3.08
N GLY A 68 24.31 5.79 3.75
CA GLY A 68 24.28 5.62 5.20
C GLY A 68 22.87 5.39 5.75
N LYS A 69 22.44 6.21 6.72
CA LYS A 69 21.13 6.12 7.39
C LYS A 69 19.91 6.21 6.46
N ASN A 70 20.10 6.67 5.23
CA ASN A 70 19.06 6.76 4.20
C ASN A 70 19.01 5.51 3.30
N TRP A 71 19.60 4.39 3.71
CA TRP A 71 19.63 3.13 2.96
C TRP A 71 18.25 2.68 2.46
N ARG A 72 17.17 2.99 3.18
CA ARG A 72 15.79 2.65 2.74
C ARG A 72 15.38 3.41 1.50
N HIS A 73 15.83 4.66 1.31
CA HIS A 73 15.60 5.38 0.06
C HIS A 73 16.24 4.62 -1.11
N VAL A 74 17.49 4.18 -0.93
CA VAL A 74 18.24 3.42 -1.95
C VAL A 74 17.53 2.09 -2.25
N TYR A 75 17.24 1.32 -1.21
CA TYR A 75 16.56 0.02 -1.34
C TYR A 75 15.18 0.14 -1.99
N LYS A 76 14.33 1.05 -1.51
CA LYS A 76 12.97 1.22 -2.05
C LYS A 76 12.98 1.81 -3.46
N SER A 77 13.97 2.63 -3.80
CA SER A 77 14.21 3.03 -5.18
C SER A 77 14.58 1.86 -6.08
N LEU A 78 15.45 0.93 -5.63
CA LEU A 78 15.74 -0.29 -6.37
C LEU A 78 14.50 -1.17 -6.55
N VAL A 79 13.67 -1.30 -5.52
CA VAL A 79 12.40 -2.05 -5.59
C VAL A 79 11.45 -1.44 -6.61
N LEU A 80 11.24 -0.13 -6.55
CA LEU A 80 10.39 0.56 -7.52
C LEU A 80 10.98 0.46 -8.93
N LEU A 81 12.28 0.66 -9.10
CA LEU A 81 12.94 0.59 -10.40
C LEU A 81 12.83 -0.81 -11.04
N ASP A 82 13.03 -1.88 -10.27
CA ASP A 82 12.82 -3.27 -10.70
C ASP A 82 11.38 -3.50 -11.19
N TYR A 83 10.39 -2.97 -10.48
CA TYR A 83 8.98 -3.04 -10.89
C TYR A 83 8.73 -2.30 -12.21
N LEU A 84 9.28 -1.09 -12.36
CA LEU A 84 9.14 -0.27 -13.57
C LEU A 84 9.84 -0.91 -14.78
N ILE A 85 11.01 -1.54 -14.59
CA ILE A 85 11.72 -2.29 -15.64
C ILE A 85 10.88 -3.47 -16.15
N LYS A 86 10.03 -4.07 -15.31
CA LYS A 86 9.17 -5.21 -15.68
C LYS A 86 7.85 -4.80 -16.34
N CYS A 87 7.29 -3.64 -16.01
CA CYS A 87 5.91 -3.32 -16.44
C CYS A 87 5.60 -1.84 -16.75
N GLY A 88 6.59 -0.96 -16.63
CA GLY A 88 6.52 0.42 -17.12
C GLY A 88 6.96 0.55 -18.58
N SER A 89 7.20 1.78 -19.01
CA SER A 89 7.71 2.11 -20.35
C SER A 89 9.04 1.41 -20.66
N GLU A 90 9.24 0.94 -21.89
CA GLU A 90 10.50 0.37 -22.37
C GLU A 90 11.70 1.32 -22.18
N LYS A 91 11.42 2.65 -22.18
CA LYS A 91 12.43 3.69 -21.94
C LYS A 91 13.09 3.57 -20.56
N VAL A 92 12.39 2.99 -19.57
CA VAL A 92 12.95 2.78 -18.22
C VAL A 92 14.13 1.81 -18.30
N ALA A 93 13.93 0.65 -18.94
CA ALA A 93 14.97 -0.35 -19.10
C ALA A 93 16.14 0.20 -19.91
N GLN A 94 15.87 0.95 -20.99
CA GLN A 94 16.90 1.60 -21.78
C GLN A 94 17.77 2.55 -20.94
N GLN A 95 17.15 3.49 -20.21
CA GLN A 95 17.90 4.47 -19.40
C GLN A 95 18.67 3.82 -18.24
N CYS A 96 18.19 2.69 -17.72
CA CYS A 96 18.92 1.90 -16.72
C CYS A 96 20.17 1.23 -17.31
N ARG A 97 20.12 0.75 -18.56
CA ARG A 97 21.29 0.19 -19.24
C ARG A 97 22.32 1.27 -19.58
N GLU A 98 21.87 2.45 -20.02
CA GLU A 98 22.75 3.59 -20.31
C GLU A 98 23.51 4.07 -19.07
N ASN A 99 22.89 3.96 -17.88
CA ASN A 99 23.47 4.36 -16.60
C ASN A 99 23.73 3.17 -15.67
N ILE A 100 24.08 2.01 -16.23
CA ILE A 100 24.18 0.75 -15.45
C ILE A 100 25.18 0.86 -14.29
N TYR A 101 26.27 1.62 -14.47
CA TYR A 101 27.29 1.83 -13.44
C TYR A 101 26.72 2.40 -12.13
N SER A 102 25.73 3.30 -12.21
CA SER A 102 25.07 3.86 -11.02
C SER A 102 24.32 2.81 -10.21
N ILE A 103 23.90 1.71 -10.84
CA ILE A 103 23.28 0.56 -10.19
C ILE A 103 24.36 -0.43 -9.74
N GLU A 104 25.40 -0.64 -10.54
CA GLU A 104 26.46 -1.58 -10.21
C GLU A 104 27.21 -1.22 -8.93
N THR A 105 27.45 0.06 -8.67
CA THR A 105 28.10 0.52 -7.44
C THR A 105 27.32 0.13 -6.18
N LEU A 106 26.01 -0.09 -6.29
CA LEU A 106 25.17 -0.54 -5.17
C LEU A 106 25.38 -2.01 -4.80
N LYS A 107 26.06 -2.81 -5.64
CA LYS A 107 26.44 -4.20 -5.31
C LYS A 107 27.40 -4.28 -4.12
N ASP A 108 28.09 -3.18 -3.83
CA ASP A 108 29.04 -3.05 -2.72
C ASP A 108 28.54 -2.10 -1.62
N PHE A 109 27.25 -1.75 -1.61
CA PHE A 109 26.65 -0.88 -0.60
C PHE A 109 26.76 -1.47 0.81
N GLN A 110 27.26 -0.68 1.77
CA GLN A 110 27.45 -1.11 3.15
C GLN A 110 26.76 -0.14 4.12
N TYR A 111 25.95 -0.69 5.01
CA TYR A 111 25.40 0.05 6.14
C TYR A 111 25.04 -0.91 7.27
N ILE A 112 25.65 -0.69 8.45
CA ILE A 112 25.39 -1.47 9.66
C ILE A 112 24.63 -0.58 10.65
N GLU A 113 23.50 -1.06 11.12
CA GLU A 113 22.64 -0.41 12.11
C GLU A 113 22.27 -1.43 13.18
N ASP A 114 22.49 -1.11 14.46
CA ASP A 114 22.25 -2.02 15.60
C ASP A 114 22.89 -3.41 15.44
N ASN A 115 24.16 -3.45 15.00
CA ASN A 115 24.89 -4.68 14.66
C ASN A 115 24.22 -5.57 13.58
N ARG A 116 23.27 -5.02 12.82
CA ARG A 116 22.66 -5.69 11.66
C ARG A 116 23.09 -5.01 10.37
N ASP A 117 23.45 -5.84 9.39
CA ASP A 117 23.79 -5.36 8.04
C ASP A 117 22.52 -5.07 7.23
N GLN A 118 22.13 -3.80 7.21
CA GLN A 118 21.00 -3.32 6.40
C GLN A 118 21.39 -3.17 4.92
N GLY A 119 22.68 -3.12 4.61
CA GLY A 119 23.20 -3.03 3.24
C GLY A 119 23.05 -4.33 2.46
N MET A 120 22.94 -5.48 3.12
CA MET A 120 22.78 -6.80 2.47
C MET A 120 21.64 -6.82 1.43
N ASN A 121 20.47 -6.32 1.81
CA ASN A 121 19.29 -6.30 0.93
C ASN A 121 19.47 -5.40 -0.29
N VAL A 122 20.17 -4.26 -0.13
CA VAL A 122 20.51 -3.35 -1.23
C VAL A 122 21.43 -4.06 -2.23
N ARG A 123 22.48 -4.72 -1.72
CA ARG A 123 23.46 -5.43 -2.54
C ARG A 123 22.81 -6.56 -3.34
N GLU A 124 21.99 -7.37 -2.68
CA GLU A 124 21.33 -8.51 -3.33
C GLU A 124 20.36 -8.06 -4.42
N LYS A 125 19.54 -7.04 -4.14
CA LYS A 125 18.61 -6.47 -5.12
C LYS A 125 19.35 -5.84 -6.31
N ALA A 126 20.46 -5.13 -6.06
CA ALA A 126 21.30 -4.56 -7.11
C ALA A 126 21.91 -5.64 -8.02
N LYS A 127 22.44 -6.72 -7.45
CA LYS A 127 22.98 -7.87 -8.22
C LYS A 127 21.92 -8.49 -9.13
N GLN A 128 20.72 -8.75 -8.60
CA GLN A 128 19.61 -9.31 -9.36
C GLN A 128 19.18 -8.39 -10.52
N MET A 129 19.07 -7.09 -10.26
CA MET A 129 18.65 -6.12 -11.27
C MET A 129 19.71 -5.95 -12.37
N VAL A 130 20.99 -5.87 -12.01
CA VAL A 130 22.10 -5.82 -12.98
C VAL A 130 22.12 -7.09 -13.84
N SER A 131 21.97 -8.27 -13.23
CA SER A 131 21.89 -9.54 -13.97
C SER A 131 20.73 -9.56 -14.96
N LEU A 132 19.57 -9.00 -14.61
CA LEU A 132 18.42 -8.90 -15.50
C LEU A 132 18.66 -7.90 -16.64
N LEU A 133 19.33 -6.78 -16.38
CA LEU A 133 19.57 -5.73 -17.38
C LEU A 133 20.62 -6.13 -18.44
N TYR A 134 21.54 -7.04 -18.12
CA TYR A 134 22.51 -7.58 -19.08
C TYR A 134 21.88 -8.57 -20.08
N ASP A 135 20.81 -9.26 -19.71
CA ASP A 135 20.15 -10.26 -20.54
C ASP A 135 18.82 -9.72 -21.09
N GLU A 136 18.88 -9.12 -22.29
CA GLU A 136 17.72 -8.48 -22.91
C GLU A 136 16.62 -9.47 -23.30
N GLU A 137 16.99 -10.70 -23.70
CA GLU A 137 16.01 -11.73 -24.05
C GLU A 137 15.24 -12.19 -22.80
N ARG A 138 15.96 -12.47 -21.71
CA ARG A 138 15.35 -12.80 -20.42
C ARG A 138 14.48 -11.65 -19.92
N LEU A 139 14.94 -10.40 -20.01
CA LEU A 139 14.15 -9.23 -19.62
C LEU A 139 12.84 -9.14 -20.41
N LYS A 140 12.88 -9.33 -21.73
CA LYS A 140 11.67 -9.31 -22.57
C LYS A 140 10.68 -10.41 -22.19
N ASN A 141 11.17 -11.59 -21.85
CA ASN A 141 10.36 -12.71 -21.38
C ASN A 141 9.72 -12.41 -20.01
N GLU A 142 10.50 -11.88 -19.07
CA GLU A 142 10.02 -11.42 -17.75
C GLU A 142 8.93 -10.35 -17.88
N ARG A 143 9.14 -9.32 -18.73
CA ARG A 143 8.15 -8.26 -18.99
C ARG A 143 6.83 -8.84 -19.50
N THR A 144 6.90 -9.78 -20.43
CA THR A 144 5.71 -10.42 -21.02
C THR A 144 4.92 -11.22 -19.97
N LYS A 145 5.61 -12.06 -19.19
CA LYS A 145 5.01 -12.85 -18.11
C LYS A 145 4.41 -11.97 -17.01
N PHE A 146 5.15 -10.93 -16.62
CA PHE A 146 4.74 -10.00 -15.57
C PHE A 146 3.50 -9.20 -15.97
N MET A 147 3.48 -8.64 -17.18
CA MET A 147 2.32 -7.92 -17.68
C MET A 147 1.08 -8.81 -17.80
N MET A 148 1.24 -10.06 -18.21
CA MET A 148 0.11 -11.01 -18.28
C MET A 148 -0.45 -11.30 -16.89
N THR A 149 0.40 -11.49 -15.89
CA THR A 149 0.00 -11.72 -14.49
C THR A 149 -0.68 -10.49 -13.89
N ARG A 150 -0.08 -9.30 -14.09
CA ARG A 150 -0.65 -8.02 -13.68
C ARG A 150 -2.04 -7.81 -14.27
N LYS A 151 -2.21 -8.07 -15.57
CA LYS A 151 -3.51 -7.94 -16.25
C LYS A 151 -4.55 -8.90 -15.67
N LYS A 152 -4.19 -10.14 -15.36
CA LYS A 152 -5.10 -11.10 -14.71
C LYS A 152 -5.56 -10.61 -13.33
N PHE A 153 -4.65 -10.05 -12.54
CA PHE A 153 -4.97 -9.50 -11.22
C PHE A 153 -5.85 -8.24 -11.31
N MET A 154 -5.59 -7.37 -12.29
CA MET A 154 -6.38 -6.14 -12.49
C MET A 154 -7.76 -6.39 -13.13
N CYS A 155 -7.90 -7.41 -13.97
CA CYS A 155 -9.17 -7.78 -14.62
C CYS A 155 -9.96 -8.86 -13.85
N GLY A 156 -9.52 -9.24 -12.66
CA GLY A 156 -10.09 -10.31 -11.82
C GLY A 156 -11.41 -9.95 -11.12
N SER A 157 -12.35 -9.33 -11.83
CA SER A 157 -13.76 -9.14 -11.40
C SER A 157 -14.73 -9.81 -12.39
N GLY A 158 -14.32 -10.94 -12.96
CA GLY A 158 -15.13 -11.72 -13.90
C GLY A 158 -14.89 -13.20 -13.71
N ILE A 159 -15.66 -13.83 -12.81
CA ILE A 159 -15.86 -15.27 -12.79
C ILE A 159 -16.48 -15.65 -14.13
N SER A 160 -15.67 -16.16 -15.05
CA SER A 160 -16.15 -17.03 -16.12
C SER A 160 -16.03 -18.45 -15.61
N SER A 161 -17.16 -19.00 -15.20
CA SER A 161 -17.33 -20.44 -15.04
C SER A 161 -17.15 -21.10 -16.40
N ASP A 162 -15.96 -21.63 -16.68
CA ASP A 162 -15.86 -22.78 -17.57
C ASP A 162 -14.67 -23.65 -17.16
N GLY A 163 -14.98 -24.90 -16.85
CA GLY A 163 -14.07 -25.86 -16.25
C GLY A 163 -13.02 -26.32 -17.23
N SER A 164 -11.76 -25.96 -17.00
CA SER A 164 -10.61 -26.71 -17.51
C SER A 164 -9.35 -26.41 -16.70
N ILE A 165 -9.23 -27.10 -15.56
CA ILE A 165 -7.94 -27.24 -14.87
C ILE A 165 -7.02 -28.08 -15.76
N ARG A 166 -6.17 -27.42 -16.53
CA ARG A 166 -5.00 -28.07 -17.13
C ARG A 166 -3.85 -27.96 -16.12
N HIS A 167 -3.55 -29.10 -15.50
CA HIS A 167 -2.29 -29.37 -14.82
C HIS A 167 -1.13 -29.02 -15.76
N MET A 168 -0.40 -27.95 -15.50
CA MET A 168 0.90 -27.69 -16.11
C MET A 168 1.98 -27.70 -15.02
N ARG A 169 2.97 -28.56 -15.23
CA ARG A 169 4.04 -28.91 -14.29
C ARG A 169 4.92 -27.72 -13.91
N LYS A 170 5.36 -27.77 -12.64
CA LYS A 170 6.40 -26.96 -12.00
C LYS A 170 7.75 -27.20 -12.69
N SER A 171 8.40 -26.14 -13.14
CA SER A 171 9.86 -26.08 -13.32
C SER A 171 10.34 -24.63 -13.25
N ASP A 172 11.01 -24.35 -12.13
CA ASP A 172 12.19 -23.49 -11.98
C ASP A 172 12.12 -22.01 -12.33
N ILE A 173 11.47 -21.17 -11.49
CA ILE A 173 11.82 -19.74 -11.36
C ILE A 173 11.53 -19.23 -9.92
N GLY A 174 12.58 -18.95 -9.15
CA GLY A 174 12.60 -17.75 -8.27
C GLY A 174 12.32 -17.89 -6.77
N ALA A 175 13.22 -18.57 -6.04
CA ALA A 175 13.23 -18.79 -4.59
C ALA A 175 13.44 -17.53 -3.69
N ALA A 176 12.85 -16.37 -3.99
CA ALA A 176 13.03 -15.17 -3.16
C ALA A 176 11.75 -14.37 -2.85
N PHE A 177 10.61 -14.72 -3.45
CA PHE A 177 9.31 -14.09 -3.13
C PHE A 177 8.22 -15.11 -2.75
N GLU A 178 8.55 -16.40 -2.75
CA GLU A 178 7.62 -17.49 -2.43
C GLU A 178 7.56 -17.79 -0.91
N SER A 179 8.58 -17.44 -0.12
CA SER A 179 8.70 -17.96 1.27
C SER A 179 7.53 -17.62 2.21
N GLU A 180 6.81 -16.52 2.03
CA GLU A 180 5.68 -16.16 2.91
C GLU A 180 4.31 -16.64 2.37
N LEU A 181 4.22 -16.93 1.06
CA LEU A 181 2.98 -17.38 0.41
C LEU A 181 2.95 -18.91 0.20
N GLU A 182 4.12 -19.55 0.08
CA GLU A 182 4.26 -21.01 -0.05
C GLU A 182 4.07 -21.70 1.32
N ASP A 183 4.43 -21.04 2.43
CA ASP A 183 4.14 -21.49 3.82
C ASP A 183 2.64 -21.45 4.17
N ALA A 184 1.86 -20.63 3.47
CA ALA A 184 0.41 -20.55 3.64
C ALA A 184 -0.36 -21.50 2.71
N ARG A 185 0.34 -22.23 1.83
CA ARG A 185 -0.29 -23.12 0.86
C ARG A 185 -0.32 -24.54 1.46
N PRO A 186 -1.50 -25.15 1.66
CA PRO A 186 -1.60 -26.45 2.31
C PRO A 186 -0.80 -27.50 1.52
N ALA A 187 0.11 -28.21 2.21
CA ALA A 187 1.02 -29.17 1.60
C ALA A 187 0.37 -30.56 1.39
N SER A 188 -0.80 -30.78 2.00
CA SER A 188 -1.59 -32.01 1.87
C SER A 188 -3.10 -31.74 2.05
N ALA A 189 -3.94 -32.64 1.53
CA ALA A 189 -5.40 -32.53 1.66
C ALA A 189 -5.91 -32.51 3.12
N GLY A 190 -5.18 -33.12 4.05
CA GLY A 190 -5.53 -33.07 5.48
C GLY A 190 -5.19 -31.74 6.15
N GLU A 191 -4.17 -31.03 5.66
CA GLU A 191 -3.81 -29.70 6.14
C GLU A 191 -4.76 -28.62 5.58
N GLU A 192 -5.23 -28.81 4.34
CA GLU A 192 -6.27 -27.99 3.73
C GLU A 192 -7.56 -28.00 4.56
N GLU A 193 -8.02 -29.17 5.00
CA GLU A 193 -9.23 -29.31 5.82
C GLU A 193 -9.07 -28.63 7.20
N MET A 194 -7.89 -28.75 7.82
CA MET A 194 -7.59 -28.08 9.09
C MET A 194 -7.56 -26.55 8.93
N GLN A 195 -6.92 -26.04 7.87
CA GLN A 195 -6.87 -24.60 7.60
C GLN A 195 -8.26 -24.04 7.28
N LEU A 196 -9.08 -24.78 6.52
CA LEU A 196 -10.47 -24.43 6.24
C LEU A 196 -11.30 -24.39 7.54
N GLN A 197 -11.11 -25.35 8.44
CA GLN A 197 -11.81 -25.37 9.72
C GLN A 197 -11.41 -24.16 10.59
N ILE A 198 -10.13 -23.83 10.65
CA ILE A 198 -9.63 -22.63 11.37
C ILE A 198 -10.22 -21.35 10.75
N ALA A 199 -10.23 -21.23 9.42
CA ALA A 199 -10.78 -20.06 8.73
C ALA A 199 -12.28 -19.88 9.00
N LEU A 200 -13.05 -20.96 9.00
CA LEU A 200 -14.48 -20.91 9.33
C LEU A 200 -14.73 -20.50 10.79
N VAL A 201 -13.93 -21.01 11.72
CA VAL A 201 -14.03 -20.63 13.15
C VAL A 201 -13.68 -19.16 13.36
N LEU A 202 -12.58 -18.68 12.77
CA LEU A 202 -12.17 -17.28 12.88
C LEU A 202 -13.20 -16.33 12.25
N SER A 203 -13.70 -16.67 11.06
CA SER A 203 -14.71 -15.86 10.37
C SER A 203 -16.03 -15.81 11.15
N ARG A 204 -16.41 -16.92 11.81
CA ARG A 204 -17.56 -16.94 12.72
C ARG A 204 -17.35 -16.06 13.95
N GLU A 205 -16.18 -16.17 14.60
CA GLU A 205 -15.86 -15.37 15.80
C GLU A 205 -15.82 -13.87 15.48
N GLU A 206 -15.26 -13.49 14.33
CA GLU A 206 -15.21 -12.11 13.86
C GLU A 206 -16.62 -11.55 13.63
N ASN A 207 -17.49 -12.30 12.96
CA ASN A 207 -18.88 -11.90 12.72
C ASN A 207 -19.68 -11.76 14.03
N GLU A 208 -19.44 -12.64 15.01
CA GLU A 208 -20.07 -12.54 16.33
C GLU A 208 -19.61 -11.28 17.09
N LYS A 209 -18.32 -10.94 17.03
CA LYS A 209 -17.79 -9.69 17.62
C LYS A 209 -18.34 -8.44 16.94
N GLU A 210 -18.46 -8.46 15.62
CA GLU A 210 -19.02 -7.34 14.86
C GLU A 210 -20.50 -7.11 15.21
N GLU A 211 -21.29 -8.18 15.33
CA GLU A 211 -22.68 -8.11 15.80
C GLU A 211 -22.80 -7.56 17.23
N GLU A 212 -21.90 -7.95 18.14
CA GLU A 212 -21.87 -7.38 19.49
C GLU A 212 -21.54 -5.89 19.51
N LEU A 213 -20.59 -5.45 18.68
CA LEU A 213 -20.26 -4.03 18.50
C LEU A 213 -21.46 -3.27 17.96
N ARG A 214 -22.13 -3.78 16.93
CA ARG A 214 -23.36 -3.18 16.37
C ARG A 214 -24.46 -3.05 17.43
N LYS A 215 -24.65 -4.07 18.28
CA LYS A 215 -25.62 -4.02 19.39
C LYS A 215 -25.24 -2.99 20.45
N LYS A 216 -23.95 -2.88 20.80
CA LYS A 216 -23.46 -1.86 21.75
C LYS A 216 -23.70 -0.45 21.22
N ASP A 217 -23.44 -0.24 19.93
CA ASP A 217 -23.66 1.06 19.27
C ASP A 217 -25.16 1.42 19.23
N ASP A 218 -26.03 0.46 18.94
CA ASP A 218 -27.49 0.66 18.92
C ASP A 218 -28.05 0.99 20.31
N ILE A 219 -27.57 0.29 21.35
CA ILE A 219 -27.91 0.59 22.75
C ILE A 219 -27.42 2.01 23.12
N GLY A 220 -26.21 2.38 22.70
CA GLY A 220 -25.65 3.72 22.92
C GLY A 220 -26.51 4.81 22.27
N LEU A 221 -26.94 4.59 21.03
CA LEU A 221 -27.82 5.50 20.31
C LEU A 221 -29.19 5.63 21.01
N GLN A 222 -29.77 4.51 21.44
CA GLN A 222 -31.05 4.51 22.13
C GLN A 222 -31.00 5.23 23.47
N MET A 223 -29.90 5.10 24.22
CA MET A 223 -29.67 5.83 25.47
C MET A 223 -29.59 7.34 25.21
N ALA A 224 -28.84 7.76 24.19
CA ALA A 224 -28.70 9.17 23.80
C ALA A 224 -30.05 9.79 23.36
N LEU A 225 -30.86 9.05 22.61
CA LEU A 225 -32.19 9.51 22.19
C LEU A 225 -33.15 9.67 23.39
N ASN A 226 -33.13 8.74 24.34
CA ASN A 226 -33.93 8.84 25.57
C ASN A 226 -33.46 9.99 26.46
N GLU A 227 -32.16 10.23 26.55
CA GLU A 227 -31.59 11.34 27.31
C GLU A 227 -31.97 12.68 26.69
N SER A 228 -31.82 12.83 25.37
CA SER A 228 -32.25 14.03 24.64
C SER A 228 -33.75 14.30 24.81
N ARG A 229 -34.59 13.26 24.74
CA ARG A 229 -36.04 13.40 24.98
C ARG A 229 -36.36 13.87 26.40
N ARG A 230 -35.69 13.31 27.41
CA ARG A 230 -35.83 13.75 28.81
C ARG A 230 -35.34 15.17 29.04
N GLU A 231 -34.33 15.60 28.29
CA GLU A 231 -33.82 16.96 28.34
C GLU A 231 -34.80 17.95 27.71
N ILE A 232 -35.39 17.59 26.56
CA ILE A 232 -36.47 18.36 25.92
C ILE A 232 -37.70 18.45 26.85
N GLU A 233 -38.09 17.35 27.49
CA GLU A 233 -39.20 17.34 28.46
C GLU A 233 -38.88 18.19 29.70
N ARG A 234 -37.64 18.18 30.19
CA ARG A 234 -37.17 19.08 31.26
C ARG A 234 -37.24 20.54 30.82
N MET A 235 -36.74 20.88 29.64
CA MET A 235 -36.81 22.24 29.09
C MET A 235 -38.26 22.71 28.94
N ASN A 236 -39.14 21.88 28.38
CA ASN A 236 -40.56 22.20 28.26
C ASN A 236 -41.25 22.39 29.63
N SER A 237 -40.86 21.61 30.65
CA SER A 237 -41.40 21.79 32.01
C SER A 237 -40.93 23.08 32.68
N MET A 238 -39.72 23.55 32.37
CA MET A 238 -39.17 24.82 32.86
C MET A 238 -39.84 26.02 32.16
N ASP A 239 -40.12 25.92 30.87
CA ASP A 239 -40.87 26.95 30.13
C ASP A 239 -42.34 27.06 30.59
N ALA A 240 -42.99 25.93 30.92
CA ALA A 240 -44.34 25.92 31.48
C ALA A 240 -44.42 26.54 32.89
N ALA A 241 -43.37 26.39 33.71
CA ALA A 241 -43.29 27.03 35.03
C ALA A 241 -43.08 28.55 34.94
N GLY A 242 -42.51 29.06 33.84
CA GLY A 242 -42.30 30.50 33.60
C GLY A 242 -43.53 31.27 33.12
N GLN A 243 -44.62 30.58 32.72
CA GLN A 243 -45.83 31.23 32.19
C GLN A 243 -46.93 31.51 33.23
N ASN A 244 -46.75 31.15 34.50
CA ASN A 244 -47.79 31.28 35.54
C ASN A 244 -47.66 32.49 36.48
N THR A 245 -46.88 33.52 36.12
CA THR A 245 -46.80 34.76 36.91
C THR A 245 -46.99 36.00 36.05
N VAL A 246 -48.24 36.36 35.76
CA VAL A 246 -48.59 37.74 35.42
C VAL A 246 -49.84 38.13 36.22
N PRO A 247 -49.74 38.99 37.26
CA PRO A 247 -50.94 39.58 37.85
C PRO A 247 -51.45 40.66 36.92
N SER A 248 -52.70 40.52 36.50
CA SER A 248 -53.45 41.53 35.77
C SER A 248 -53.66 42.75 36.67
N SER A 249 -53.07 43.90 36.33
CA SER A 249 -53.36 45.18 36.97
C SER A 249 -54.04 46.13 35.99
N THR A 250 -55.23 46.55 36.42
CA THR A 250 -56.29 47.29 35.77
C THR A 250 -55.95 48.72 35.32
N LEU A 251 -56.61 49.09 34.23
CA LEU A 251 -56.88 50.40 33.62
C LEU A 251 -57.25 51.55 34.58
N SER A 252 -56.64 52.74 34.40
CA SER A 252 -57.14 54.13 34.66
C SER A 252 -55.93 55.06 34.45
N GLN A 253 -55.93 56.19 33.72
CA GLN A 253 -56.96 57.09 33.18
C GLN A 253 -56.61 57.49 31.74
#